data_AF-A0A7V8DCI5-F1
#
_entry.id   AF-A0A7V8DCI5-F1
#
_cell.length_a   1.000
_cell.length_b   1.000
_cell.length_c   1.000
_cell.angle_alpha   90.00
_cell.angle_beta   90.00
_cell.angle_gamma   90.00
#
_symmetry.space_group_name_H-M   'P 1'
#
loop_
_entity.id
_entity.type
_entity.pdbx_description
1 polymer ?
#
loop_
_entity_poly.entity_id
_entity_poly.type
_entity_poly.pdbx_seq_one_letter_code
_entity_poly.pdbx_strand_id
1 'polypeptide(L)'
;MAGKGPADKKGWTGLKRAGQVLIPSLFVIPTLFLFVYLLFETAKISREKIRQQFAVDSAAFIQMGDYTNFFNRTAYVNGAFPYRIFKEAFECPSKGPGIDHVYKYTNKEEYECLYDMMYDNGAIPKYDGDEPRRVDPKPLDSEPEWSIGYKDTLRPGINSLQPGDTLDERLILITHPQGQYIYIFWNEASGFVYKFYAQVYTLLGSVQESQYTVFKRLTERFNFFRKSYYLNASPAECVENPAACGEQGLTEGHNNFASKRISKSHGNFAMHFIQKIKFFCKRPYTHPILGQQYQMVETPDIDMPSPGLFQIASVKKDILRDLGRGVEIFQGWNSGNNYFNVDFDGGCGGRCSQVVCRETGRPCVHARVTTQCPASDNNCVWPNPTPKYQTRLYP
;
A
#
# COMPACT_ATOMS: atom_id res chain seq x y z
N MET A 1 109.15 12.93 47.30
CA MET A 1 108.72 13.49 46.00
C MET A 1 108.23 12.34 45.14
N ALA A 2 106.91 12.18 44.98
CA ALA A 2 106.30 11.19 44.10
C ALA A 2 104.96 11.75 43.58
N GLY A 3 104.72 11.54 42.29
CA GLY A 3 103.78 12.29 41.46
C GLY A 3 102.28 12.01 41.68
N LYS A 4 101.48 12.98 41.21
CA LYS A 4 100.02 12.93 41.10
C LYS A 4 99.61 12.00 39.94
N GLY A 5 98.69 11.06 40.21
CA GLY A 5 98.01 10.25 39.19
C GLY A 5 96.90 11.03 38.46
N PRO A 6 96.49 10.58 37.25
CA PRO A 6 95.53 11.29 36.41
C PRO A 6 94.08 10.96 36.79
N ALA A 7 93.23 11.99 36.76
CA ALA A 7 91.78 11.87 36.91
C ALA A 7 91.12 11.42 35.61
N ASP A 8 90.32 10.37 35.73
CA ASP A 8 89.55 9.71 34.68
C ASP A 8 88.38 10.62 34.21
N LYS A 9 88.40 11.06 32.94
CA LYS A 9 87.28 11.78 32.30
C LYS A 9 86.42 10.80 31.50
N LYS A 10 85.44 10.18 32.16
CA LYS A 10 84.32 9.50 31.49
C LYS A 10 83.04 10.30 31.65
N GLY A 11 82.58 10.87 30.55
CA GLY A 11 81.24 11.42 30.45
C GLY A 11 81.20 12.43 29.33
N TRP A 12 80.48 12.11 28.24
CA TRP A 12 79.84 13.02 27.26
C TRP A 12 79.76 12.46 25.82
N THR A 13 79.96 11.16 25.59
CA THR A 13 79.71 10.55 24.25
C THR A 13 78.33 9.90 24.11
N GLY A 14 77.60 9.66 25.21
CA GLY A 14 76.27 9.01 25.18
C GLY A 14 75.08 9.92 24.83
N LEU A 15 75.21 11.25 25.01
CA LEU A 15 74.09 12.19 24.80
C LEU A 15 73.79 12.50 23.32
N LYS A 16 74.75 12.32 22.40
CA LYS A 16 74.57 12.69 20.99
C LYS A 16 73.64 11.76 20.20
N ARG A 17 73.50 10.49 20.60
CA ARG A 17 72.59 9.52 19.95
C ARG A 17 71.22 9.42 20.61
N ALA A 18 71.10 9.71 21.91
CA ALA A 18 69.81 9.72 22.61
C ALA A 18 68.86 10.80 22.04
N GLY A 19 69.37 12.00 21.74
CA GLY A 19 68.57 13.08 21.15
C GLY A 19 68.02 12.79 19.75
N GLN A 20 68.70 11.95 18.95
CA GLN A 20 68.25 11.56 17.60
C GLN A 20 67.08 10.57 17.62
N VAL A 21 66.90 9.80 18.70
CA VAL A 21 65.73 8.92 18.90
C VAL A 21 64.62 9.65 19.65
N LEU A 22 65.01 10.49 20.63
CA LEU A 22 64.07 11.17 21.52
C LEU A 22 63.24 12.22 20.78
N ILE A 23 63.83 13.00 19.87
CA ILE A 23 63.11 14.05 19.13
C ILE A 23 62.04 13.46 18.19
N PRO A 24 62.33 12.46 17.32
CA PRO A 24 61.28 11.80 16.54
C PRO A 24 60.23 11.12 17.41
N SER A 25 60.61 10.45 18.51
CA SER A 25 59.64 9.81 19.40
C SER A 25 58.68 10.79 20.08
N LEU A 26 59.14 12.03 20.34
CA LEU A 26 58.34 13.10 20.94
C LEU A 26 57.23 13.61 20.00
N PHE A 27 57.38 13.44 18.70
CA PHE A 27 56.35 13.77 17.71
C PHE A 27 55.57 12.53 17.26
N VAL A 28 56.25 11.43 16.98
CA VAL A 28 55.63 10.20 16.46
C VAL A 28 54.67 9.58 17.47
N ILE A 29 55.02 9.51 18.76
CA ILE A 29 54.15 8.89 19.77
C ILE A 29 52.86 9.69 19.96
N PRO A 30 52.88 11.02 20.22
CA PRO A 30 51.65 11.80 20.32
C PRO A 30 50.82 11.81 19.03
N THR A 31 51.45 11.86 17.86
CA THR A 31 50.73 11.78 16.58
C THR A 31 50.07 10.43 16.38
N LEU A 32 50.73 9.33 16.76
CA LEU A 32 50.14 7.98 16.69
C LEU A 32 48.98 7.82 17.68
N PHE A 33 49.11 8.33 18.91
CA PHE A 33 48.00 8.38 19.87
C PHE A 33 46.82 9.17 19.32
N LEU A 34 47.07 10.36 18.76
CA LEU A 34 46.03 11.19 18.16
C LEU A 34 45.34 10.47 17.00
N PHE A 35 46.09 9.76 16.15
CA PHE A 35 45.55 8.95 15.07
C PHE A 35 44.66 7.81 15.58
N VAL A 36 45.09 7.08 16.63
CA VAL A 36 44.28 6.03 17.26
C VAL A 36 42.99 6.60 17.86
N TYR A 37 43.05 7.75 18.53
CA TYR A 37 41.86 8.43 19.06
C TYR A 37 40.91 8.87 17.94
N LEU A 38 41.42 9.41 16.84
CA LEU A 38 40.60 9.77 15.68
C LEU A 38 39.91 8.54 15.06
N LEU A 39 40.60 7.42 14.93
CA LEU A 39 40.00 6.16 14.46
C LEU A 39 38.89 5.68 15.40
N PHE A 40 39.11 5.75 16.72
CA PHE A 40 38.11 5.35 17.70
C PHE A 40 36.85 6.24 17.64
N GLU A 41 37.02 7.57 17.62
CA GLU A 41 35.90 8.51 17.51
C GLU A 41 35.14 8.36 16.18
N THR A 42 35.87 8.13 15.07
CA THR A 42 35.25 7.86 13.77
C THR A 42 34.44 6.57 13.80
N ALA A 43 34.98 5.51 14.40
CA ALA A 43 34.29 4.22 14.52
C ALA A 43 33.03 4.33 15.41
N LYS A 44 33.08 5.13 16.48
CA LYS A 44 31.93 5.41 17.35
C LYS A 44 30.80 6.11 16.58
N ILE A 45 31.10 7.18 15.85
CA ILE A 45 30.12 7.91 15.04
C ILE A 45 29.58 7.02 13.91
N SER A 46 30.45 6.24 13.27
CA SER A 46 30.06 5.30 12.21
C SER A 46 29.09 4.23 12.72
N ARG A 47 29.37 3.64 13.89
CA ARG A 47 28.48 2.67 14.53
C ARG A 47 27.11 3.28 14.84
N GLU A 48 27.09 4.50 15.36
CA GLU A 48 25.83 5.18 15.67
C GLU A 48 25.04 5.49 14.39
N LYS A 49 25.70 6.00 13.35
CA LYS A 49 25.07 6.21 12.04
C LYS A 49 24.46 4.92 11.48
N ILE A 50 25.18 3.80 11.53
CA ILE A 50 24.66 2.50 11.05
C ILE A 50 23.42 2.08 11.85
N ARG A 51 23.43 2.28 13.18
CA ARG A 51 22.29 1.99 14.04
C ARG A 51 21.08 2.85 13.66
N GLN A 52 21.28 4.16 13.45
CA GLN A 52 20.23 5.07 13.03
C GLN A 52 19.67 4.69 11.65
N GLN A 53 20.54 4.34 10.69
CA GLN A 53 20.12 3.91 9.36
C GLN A 53 19.26 2.65 9.44
N PHE A 54 19.73 1.63 10.14
CA PHE A 54 18.99 0.37 10.31
C PHE A 54 17.62 0.59 10.98
N ALA A 55 17.55 1.50 11.96
CA ALA A 55 16.30 1.85 12.62
C ALA A 55 15.29 2.51 11.68
N VAL A 56 15.76 3.44 10.84
CA VAL A 56 14.92 4.12 9.84
C VAL A 56 14.48 3.16 8.75
N ASP A 57 15.40 2.38 8.20
CA ASP A 57 15.12 1.35 7.19
C ASP A 57 14.02 0.40 7.64
N SER A 58 14.15 -0.12 8.87
CA SER A 58 13.18 -1.04 9.47
C SER A 58 11.83 -0.37 9.71
N ALA A 59 11.83 0.86 10.23
CA ALA A 59 10.61 1.63 10.48
C ALA A 59 9.87 1.99 9.17
N ALA A 60 10.60 2.44 8.17
CA ALA A 60 10.12 2.77 6.84
C ALA A 60 9.49 1.57 6.15
N PHE A 61 10.19 0.43 6.17
CA PHE A 61 9.73 -0.80 5.55
C PHE A 61 8.44 -1.31 6.18
N ILE A 62 8.37 -1.35 7.52
CA ILE A 62 7.16 -1.76 8.25
C ILE A 62 5.99 -0.83 7.92
N GLN A 63 6.23 0.49 7.98
CA GLN A 63 5.17 1.46 7.75
C GLN A 63 4.62 1.41 6.32
N MET A 64 5.49 1.24 5.32
CA MET A 64 5.05 1.06 3.93
C MET A 64 4.40 -0.31 3.70
N GLY A 65 4.77 -1.33 4.49
CA GLY A 65 4.08 -2.62 4.52
C GLY A 65 2.59 -2.50 4.80
N ASP A 66 2.17 -1.60 5.69
CA ASP A 66 0.74 -1.33 5.95
C ASP A 66 0.00 -0.80 4.71
N TYR A 67 0.65 0.08 3.93
CA TYR A 67 0.10 0.62 2.68
C TYR A 67 -0.02 -0.48 1.62
N THR A 68 1.04 -1.24 1.41
CA THR A 68 1.07 -2.38 0.49
C THR A 68 -0.05 -3.38 0.80
N ASN A 69 -0.20 -3.75 2.08
CA ASN A 69 -1.26 -4.66 2.51
C ASN A 69 -2.66 -4.08 2.28
N PHE A 70 -2.87 -2.80 2.57
CA PHE A 70 -4.14 -2.14 2.33
C PHE A 70 -4.50 -2.10 0.84
N PHE A 71 -3.55 -1.73 -0.03
CA PHE A 71 -3.79 -1.69 -1.48
C PHE A 71 -4.04 -3.07 -2.07
N ASN A 72 -3.29 -4.09 -1.66
CA ASN A 72 -3.53 -5.47 -2.10
C ASN A 72 -4.91 -5.97 -1.71
N ARG A 73 -5.35 -5.72 -0.47
CA ARG A 73 -6.67 -6.11 -0.01
C ARG A 73 -7.79 -5.34 -0.71
N THR A 74 -7.59 -4.05 -0.96
CA THR A 74 -8.55 -3.21 -1.70
C THR A 74 -8.69 -3.69 -3.14
N ALA A 75 -7.57 -3.95 -3.84
CA ALA A 75 -7.57 -4.51 -5.18
C ALA A 75 -8.32 -5.87 -5.23
N TYR A 76 -8.08 -6.72 -4.22
CA TYR A 76 -8.75 -8.01 -4.12
C TYR A 76 -10.27 -7.88 -3.96
N VAL A 77 -10.72 -6.96 -3.10
CA VAL A 77 -12.15 -6.66 -2.88
C VAL A 77 -12.80 -6.07 -4.14
N ASN A 78 -12.08 -5.24 -4.90
CA ASN A 78 -12.61 -4.58 -6.10
C ASN A 78 -12.84 -5.53 -7.29
N GLY A 79 -12.00 -6.55 -7.45
CA GLY A 79 -12.00 -7.38 -8.66
C GLY A 79 -11.99 -8.87 -8.38
N ALA A 80 -10.89 -9.38 -7.83
CA ALA A 80 -10.65 -10.81 -7.73
C ALA A 80 -11.72 -11.56 -6.91
N PHE A 81 -12.13 -11.01 -5.77
CA PHE A 81 -13.15 -11.62 -4.93
C PHE A 81 -14.54 -11.67 -5.59
N PRO A 82 -15.12 -10.54 -6.05
CA PRO A 82 -16.41 -10.59 -6.73
C PRO A 82 -16.36 -11.43 -8.01
N TYR A 83 -15.28 -11.34 -8.80
CA TYR A 83 -15.08 -12.20 -9.98
C TYR A 83 -15.20 -13.69 -9.63
N ARG A 84 -14.45 -14.16 -8.64
CA ARG A 84 -14.44 -15.58 -8.24
C ARG A 84 -15.78 -16.05 -7.70
N ILE A 85 -16.36 -15.30 -6.76
CA ILE A 85 -17.63 -15.70 -6.12
C ILE A 85 -18.77 -15.74 -7.11
N PHE A 86 -18.90 -14.72 -7.97
CA PHE A 86 -19.99 -14.72 -8.95
C PHE A 86 -19.75 -15.72 -10.07
N LYS A 87 -18.49 -16.00 -10.43
CA LYS A 87 -18.19 -17.06 -11.37
C LYS A 87 -18.57 -18.43 -10.79
N GLU A 88 -18.15 -18.75 -9.57
CA GLU A 88 -18.53 -20.01 -8.91
C GLU A 88 -20.06 -20.15 -8.71
N ALA A 89 -20.76 -19.05 -8.43
CA ALA A 89 -22.18 -19.08 -8.13
C ALA A 89 -23.10 -18.99 -9.37
N PHE A 90 -22.68 -18.30 -10.43
CA PHE A 90 -23.55 -17.97 -11.57
C PHE A 90 -23.09 -18.55 -12.91
N GLU A 91 -21.85 -19.06 -13.01
CA GLU A 91 -21.35 -19.68 -14.24
C GLU A 91 -22.03 -21.03 -14.46
N CYS A 92 -22.10 -21.45 -15.72
CA CYS A 92 -22.77 -22.67 -16.13
C CYS A 92 -21.83 -23.53 -17.00
N PRO A 93 -21.68 -24.84 -16.72
CA PRO A 93 -20.73 -25.70 -17.40
C PRO A 93 -21.07 -25.95 -18.88
N SER A 94 -22.35 -25.82 -19.25
CA SER A 94 -22.77 -25.79 -20.65
C SER A 94 -24.12 -25.10 -20.78
N LYS A 95 -24.47 -24.71 -22.01
CA LYS A 95 -25.75 -24.10 -22.36
C LYS A 95 -26.71 -25.21 -22.77
N GLY A 96 -27.54 -25.69 -21.84
CA GLY A 96 -28.49 -26.77 -22.08
C GLY A 96 -29.64 -26.81 -21.08
N PRO A 97 -30.74 -27.51 -21.41
CA PRO A 97 -31.87 -27.65 -20.52
C PRO A 97 -31.50 -28.45 -19.26
N GLY A 98 -32.05 -28.06 -18.11
CA GLY A 98 -31.86 -28.76 -16.83
C GLY A 98 -30.51 -28.53 -16.16
N ILE A 99 -29.72 -27.59 -16.66
CA ILE A 99 -28.45 -27.17 -16.06
C ILE A 99 -28.69 -25.95 -15.17
N ASP A 100 -28.09 -25.95 -13.98
CA ASP A 100 -28.22 -24.86 -13.03
C ASP A 100 -27.73 -23.53 -13.63
N HIS A 101 -28.43 -22.44 -13.31
CA HIS A 101 -28.13 -21.07 -13.73
C HIS A 101 -28.14 -20.83 -15.25
N VAL A 102 -28.69 -21.77 -16.01
CA VAL A 102 -28.94 -21.63 -17.45
C VAL A 102 -30.39 -21.25 -17.69
N TYR A 103 -30.61 -20.18 -18.45
CA TYR A 103 -31.94 -19.70 -18.77
C TYR A 103 -32.22 -19.77 -20.27
N LYS A 104 -33.40 -20.29 -20.64
CA LYS A 104 -33.84 -20.37 -22.03
C LYS A 104 -34.36 -19.01 -22.51
N TYR A 105 -34.09 -18.68 -23.78
CA TYR A 105 -34.75 -17.56 -24.45
C TYR A 105 -36.22 -17.89 -24.76
N THR A 106 -37.13 -16.92 -24.63
CA THR A 106 -38.56 -17.08 -24.92
C THR A 106 -38.82 -17.35 -26.40
N ASN A 107 -38.08 -16.68 -27.27
CA ASN A 107 -38.33 -16.60 -28.71
C ASN A 107 -37.38 -17.46 -29.55
N LYS A 108 -36.46 -18.20 -28.91
CA LYS A 108 -35.43 -18.99 -29.58
C LYS A 108 -35.11 -20.26 -28.79
N GLU A 109 -34.53 -21.24 -29.47
CA GLU A 109 -33.93 -22.44 -28.83
C GLU A 109 -32.49 -22.18 -28.39
N GLU A 110 -32.23 -20.98 -27.89
CA GLU A 110 -30.94 -20.56 -27.34
C GLU A 110 -31.05 -20.49 -25.81
N TYR A 111 -29.90 -20.58 -25.14
CA TYR A 111 -29.79 -20.50 -23.70
C TYR A 111 -28.70 -19.50 -23.31
N GLU A 112 -28.90 -18.81 -22.18
CA GLU A 112 -27.96 -17.83 -21.65
C GLU A 112 -27.54 -18.20 -20.23
N CYS A 113 -26.28 -17.91 -19.91
CA CYS A 113 -25.75 -18.13 -18.59
C CYS A 113 -26.06 -16.93 -17.69
N LEU A 114 -26.39 -17.16 -16.42
CA LEU A 114 -26.58 -16.07 -15.47
C LEU A 114 -25.32 -15.19 -15.36
N TYR A 115 -24.14 -15.80 -15.31
CA TYR A 115 -22.87 -15.07 -15.21
C TYR A 115 -22.64 -14.11 -16.38
N ASP A 116 -22.76 -14.62 -17.61
CA ASP A 116 -22.62 -13.81 -18.84
C ASP A 116 -23.67 -12.68 -18.86
N MET A 117 -24.93 -12.97 -18.48
CA MET A 117 -26.00 -11.98 -18.39
C MET A 117 -25.68 -10.84 -17.41
N MET A 118 -25.16 -11.18 -16.23
CA MET A 118 -24.86 -10.22 -15.16
C MET A 118 -23.62 -9.37 -15.49
N TYR A 119 -22.63 -9.96 -16.14
CA TYR A 119 -21.48 -9.24 -16.66
C TYR A 119 -21.91 -8.25 -17.75
N ASP A 120 -22.80 -8.67 -18.66
CA ASP A 120 -23.32 -7.82 -19.73
C ASP A 120 -24.08 -6.59 -19.21
N ASN A 121 -24.65 -6.69 -18.00
CA ASN A 121 -25.30 -5.58 -17.32
C ASN A 121 -24.35 -4.63 -16.58
N GLY A 122 -23.05 -4.95 -16.54
CA GLY A 122 -22.08 -4.25 -15.71
C GLY A 122 -22.31 -4.46 -14.20
N ALA A 123 -23.05 -5.50 -13.80
CA ALA A 123 -23.33 -5.76 -12.39
C ALA A 123 -22.15 -6.44 -11.69
N ILE A 124 -21.42 -7.30 -12.40
CA ILE A 124 -20.29 -8.06 -11.86
C ILE A 124 -19.06 -7.88 -12.76
N PRO A 125 -17.85 -7.99 -12.20
CA PRO A 125 -16.63 -7.94 -12.99
C PRO A 125 -16.27 -9.31 -13.56
N LYS A 126 -15.54 -9.29 -14.69
CA LYS A 126 -15.02 -10.48 -15.37
C LYS A 126 -13.57 -10.24 -15.77
N TYR A 127 -12.79 -11.32 -15.82
CA TYR A 127 -11.44 -11.30 -16.36
C TYR A 127 -11.49 -11.33 -17.89
N ASP A 128 -10.70 -10.48 -18.56
CA ASP A 128 -10.68 -10.43 -20.03
C ASP A 128 -10.24 -11.75 -20.68
N GLY A 129 -9.35 -12.48 -20.02
CA GLY A 129 -8.86 -13.80 -20.46
C GLY A 129 -9.67 -14.97 -19.90
N ASP A 130 -10.91 -14.73 -19.48
CA ASP A 130 -11.72 -15.74 -18.83
C ASP A 130 -12.16 -16.86 -19.79
N GLU A 131 -12.10 -18.11 -19.32
CA GLU A 131 -12.54 -19.28 -20.06
C GLU A 131 -14.05 -19.44 -19.89
N PRO A 132 -14.84 -19.30 -20.97
CA PRO A 132 -16.29 -19.39 -20.87
C PRO A 132 -16.71 -20.79 -20.41
N ARG A 133 -17.74 -20.87 -19.56
CA ARG A 133 -18.34 -22.14 -19.09
C ARG A 133 -17.44 -23.01 -18.23
N ARG A 134 -16.28 -22.52 -17.80
CA ARG A 134 -15.50 -23.17 -16.75
C ARG A 134 -15.95 -22.60 -15.42
N VAL A 135 -16.57 -23.39 -14.55
CA VAL A 135 -17.09 -22.91 -13.25
C VAL A 135 -15.96 -22.44 -12.33
N ASP A 136 -14.85 -23.18 -12.30
CA ASP A 136 -13.71 -22.79 -11.49
C ASP A 136 -12.95 -21.60 -12.11
N PRO A 137 -12.75 -20.49 -11.37
CA PRO A 137 -11.99 -19.35 -11.87
C PRO A 137 -10.54 -19.75 -12.16
N LYS A 138 -10.02 -19.32 -13.31
CA LYS A 138 -8.61 -19.53 -13.67
C LYS A 138 -7.70 -18.88 -12.61
N PRO A 139 -6.68 -19.61 -12.08
CA PRO A 139 -5.65 -19.00 -11.25
C PRO A 139 -4.88 -17.94 -12.05
N LEU A 140 -4.72 -16.75 -11.47
CA LEU A 140 -4.06 -15.60 -12.12
C LEU A 140 -2.68 -15.30 -11.53
N ASP A 141 -2.15 -16.17 -10.66
CA ASP A 141 -0.90 -15.91 -9.93
C ASP A 141 0.31 -15.70 -10.86
N SER A 142 0.33 -16.37 -12.01
CA SER A 142 1.36 -16.21 -13.05
C SER A 142 1.18 -14.94 -13.90
N GLU A 143 -0.02 -14.38 -13.97
CA GLU A 143 -0.30 -13.22 -14.83
C GLU A 143 0.26 -11.94 -14.21
N PRO A 144 1.00 -11.10 -14.95
CA PRO A 144 1.57 -9.87 -14.39
C PRO A 144 0.48 -8.90 -13.91
N GLU A 145 -0.61 -8.79 -14.66
CA GLU A 145 -1.80 -8.01 -14.35
C GLU A 145 -3.05 -8.86 -14.51
N TRP A 146 -4.06 -8.60 -13.68
CA TRP A 146 -5.24 -9.46 -13.62
C TRP A 146 -6.37 -9.00 -14.53
N SER A 147 -6.32 -7.83 -15.18
CA SER A 147 -7.31 -7.32 -16.16
C SER A 147 -8.77 -7.73 -15.87
N ILE A 148 -9.21 -7.55 -14.62
CA ILE A 148 -10.60 -7.80 -14.19
C ILE A 148 -11.34 -6.47 -14.19
N GLY A 149 -12.41 -6.37 -14.95
CA GLY A 149 -13.20 -5.15 -15.05
C GLY A 149 -14.69 -5.42 -15.24
N TYR A 150 -15.52 -4.38 -15.16
CA TYR A 150 -16.94 -4.48 -15.48
C TYR A 150 -17.15 -4.22 -16.98
N LYS A 151 -18.26 -4.69 -17.53
CA LYS A 151 -18.73 -4.15 -18.80
C LYS A 151 -19.34 -2.78 -18.55
N ASP A 152 -18.83 -1.75 -19.22
CA ASP A 152 -19.22 -0.35 -18.99
C ASP A 152 -20.42 0.11 -19.85
N THR A 153 -20.99 -0.78 -20.67
CA THR A 153 -22.08 -0.46 -21.61
C THR A 153 -23.32 0.12 -20.93
N LEU A 154 -23.69 -0.40 -19.76
CA LEU A 154 -24.83 0.10 -18.98
C LEU A 154 -24.42 0.90 -17.74
N ARG A 155 -23.11 0.95 -17.45
CA ARG A 155 -22.53 1.66 -16.31
C ARG A 155 -21.30 2.44 -16.77
N PRO A 156 -21.47 3.45 -17.64
CA PRO A 156 -20.35 4.19 -18.18
C PRO A 156 -19.55 4.82 -17.04
N GLY A 157 -18.22 4.75 -17.13
CA GLY A 157 -17.33 5.31 -16.11
C GLY A 157 -17.08 4.42 -14.90
N ILE A 158 -17.70 3.23 -14.78
CA ILE A 158 -17.38 2.30 -13.69
C ILE A 158 -15.90 1.91 -13.67
N ASN A 159 -15.29 1.69 -14.83
CA ASN A 159 -13.86 1.39 -14.98
C ASN A 159 -13.01 2.66 -15.11
N SER A 160 -13.54 3.84 -14.76
CA SER A 160 -12.73 5.06 -14.69
C SER A 160 -11.88 5.07 -13.41
N LEU A 161 -10.82 5.87 -13.39
CA LEU A 161 -9.93 6.01 -12.22
C LEU A 161 -10.67 6.49 -10.95
N GLN A 162 -11.73 7.28 -11.13
CA GLN A 162 -12.58 7.78 -10.05
C GLN A 162 -14.05 7.63 -10.47
N PRO A 163 -14.65 6.46 -10.21
CA PRO A 163 -15.99 6.13 -10.68
C PRO A 163 -17.11 7.05 -10.15
N GLY A 164 -16.94 7.59 -8.94
CA GLY A 164 -17.99 8.24 -8.15
C GLY A 164 -18.70 9.43 -8.79
N ASP A 165 -18.06 10.15 -9.71
CA ASP A 165 -18.68 11.31 -10.38
C ASP A 165 -19.57 10.91 -11.56
N THR A 166 -19.52 9.64 -11.98
CA THR A 166 -20.13 9.14 -13.23
C THR A 166 -21.03 7.93 -13.04
N LEU A 167 -21.01 7.32 -11.86
CA LEU A 167 -21.81 6.14 -11.57
C LEU A 167 -23.27 6.53 -11.32
N ASP A 168 -24.17 5.90 -12.08
CA ASP A 168 -25.61 5.95 -11.80
C ASP A 168 -25.88 5.44 -10.37
N GLU A 169 -26.69 6.18 -9.63
CA GLU A 169 -27.17 5.80 -8.30
C GLU A 169 -28.00 4.51 -8.37
N ARG A 170 -28.58 4.20 -9.53
CA ARG A 170 -29.39 3.00 -9.78
C ARG A 170 -28.62 1.95 -10.57
N LEU A 171 -28.57 0.72 -10.05
CA LEU A 171 -28.16 -0.46 -10.78
C LEU A 171 -29.37 -1.22 -11.34
N ILE A 172 -29.37 -1.48 -12.64
CA ILE A 172 -30.30 -2.43 -13.27
C ILE A 172 -29.66 -3.82 -13.27
N LEU A 173 -30.09 -4.67 -12.34
CA LEU A 173 -29.51 -5.99 -12.13
C LEU A 173 -29.91 -7.00 -13.22
N ILE A 174 -31.18 -6.95 -13.63
CA ILE A 174 -31.72 -7.68 -14.79
C ILE A 174 -32.44 -6.64 -15.63
N THR A 175 -32.08 -6.52 -16.90
CA THR A 175 -32.63 -5.48 -17.79
C THR A 175 -34.01 -5.85 -18.32
N HIS A 176 -34.75 -4.86 -18.81
CA HIS A 176 -36.06 -5.11 -19.43
C HIS A 176 -35.99 -6.12 -20.59
N PRO A 177 -35.03 -6.04 -21.55
CA PRO A 177 -34.87 -7.07 -22.58
C PRO A 177 -34.63 -8.47 -22.00
N GLN A 178 -33.81 -8.61 -20.95
CA GLN A 178 -33.58 -9.90 -20.30
C GLN A 178 -34.85 -10.42 -19.64
N GLY A 179 -35.55 -9.61 -18.85
CA GLY A 179 -36.82 -9.99 -18.22
C GLY A 179 -37.91 -10.39 -19.22
N GLN A 180 -37.91 -9.79 -20.41
CA GLN A 180 -38.86 -10.11 -21.48
C GLN A 180 -38.49 -11.39 -22.24
N TYR A 181 -37.22 -11.48 -22.67
CA TYR A 181 -36.76 -12.52 -23.61
C TYR A 181 -36.09 -13.71 -22.96
N ILE A 182 -35.83 -13.71 -21.66
CA ILE A 182 -35.21 -14.83 -20.94
C ILE A 182 -36.19 -15.35 -19.89
N TYR A 183 -36.32 -16.67 -19.73
CA TYR A 183 -37.20 -17.28 -18.71
C TYR A 183 -36.63 -17.17 -17.29
N ILE A 184 -36.55 -15.94 -16.77
CA ILE A 184 -36.20 -15.67 -15.38
C ILE A 184 -37.46 -15.27 -14.62
N PHE A 185 -37.90 -16.12 -13.68
CA PHE A 185 -39.08 -15.84 -12.88
C PHE A 185 -38.76 -15.07 -11.60
N TRP A 186 -39.82 -14.51 -11.00
CA TRP A 186 -39.74 -13.68 -9.80
C TRP A 186 -38.98 -14.36 -8.64
N ASN A 187 -39.19 -15.66 -8.43
CA ASN A 187 -38.60 -16.37 -7.30
C ASN A 187 -37.08 -16.48 -7.44
N GLU A 188 -36.59 -16.72 -8.65
CA GLU A 188 -35.16 -16.79 -8.98
C GLU A 188 -34.53 -15.40 -8.93
N ALA A 189 -35.16 -14.42 -9.57
CA ALA A 189 -34.68 -13.04 -9.61
C ALA A 189 -34.57 -12.43 -8.20
N SER A 190 -35.64 -12.51 -7.41
CA SER A 190 -35.70 -11.91 -6.07
C SER A 190 -35.07 -12.79 -4.98
N GLY A 191 -35.21 -14.12 -5.08
CA GLY A 191 -34.82 -15.05 -4.04
C GLY A 191 -33.37 -15.52 -4.14
N PHE A 192 -32.81 -15.58 -5.34
CA PHE A 192 -31.42 -16.00 -5.55
C PHE A 192 -30.55 -14.85 -6.07
N VAL A 193 -30.83 -14.32 -7.26
CA VAL A 193 -29.95 -13.35 -7.94
C VAL A 193 -29.77 -12.08 -7.11
N TYR A 194 -30.86 -11.40 -6.76
CA TYR A 194 -30.83 -10.17 -5.97
C TYR A 194 -30.25 -10.40 -4.57
N LYS A 195 -30.73 -11.41 -3.85
CA LYS A 195 -30.28 -11.67 -2.47
C LYS A 195 -28.79 -11.99 -2.42
N PHE A 196 -28.31 -12.88 -3.30
CA PHE A 196 -26.90 -13.24 -3.36
C PHE A 196 -26.04 -12.04 -3.73
N TYR A 197 -26.43 -11.27 -4.74
CA TYR A 197 -25.75 -10.04 -5.14
C TYR A 197 -25.63 -9.04 -3.97
N ALA A 198 -26.75 -8.75 -3.30
CA ALA A 198 -26.79 -7.84 -2.17
C ALA A 198 -25.94 -8.35 -1.00
N GLN A 199 -25.98 -9.66 -0.70
CA GLN A 199 -25.18 -10.27 0.36
C GLN A 199 -23.68 -10.14 0.11
N VAL A 200 -23.22 -10.48 -1.11
CA VAL A 200 -21.80 -10.41 -1.49
C VAL A 200 -21.29 -8.98 -1.38
N TYR A 201 -21.98 -8.01 -1.97
CA TYR A 201 -21.51 -6.62 -1.93
C TYR A 201 -21.67 -5.96 -0.57
N THR A 202 -22.64 -6.38 0.25
CA THR A 202 -22.72 -5.94 1.66
C THR A 202 -21.52 -6.45 2.45
N LEU A 203 -21.15 -7.72 2.26
CA LEU A 203 -19.97 -8.32 2.89
C LEU A 203 -18.70 -7.59 2.45
N LEU A 204 -18.52 -7.38 1.15
CA LEU A 204 -17.36 -6.67 0.60
C LEU A 204 -17.24 -5.24 1.14
N GLY A 205 -18.35 -4.51 1.22
CA GLY A 205 -18.38 -3.18 1.83
C GLY A 205 -17.95 -3.19 3.30
N SER A 206 -18.46 -4.14 4.09
CA SER A 206 -18.09 -4.30 5.50
C SER A 206 -16.61 -4.68 5.67
N VAL A 207 -16.10 -5.57 4.83
CA VAL A 207 -14.68 -5.97 4.81
C VAL A 207 -13.80 -4.77 4.48
N GLN A 208 -14.13 -4.00 3.44
CA GLN A 208 -13.35 -2.82 3.05
C GLN A 208 -13.36 -1.73 4.13
N GLU A 209 -14.51 -1.47 4.76
CA GLU A 209 -14.61 -0.50 5.85
C GLU A 209 -13.76 -0.92 7.06
N SER A 210 -13.79 -2.21 7.40
CA SER A 210 -12.98 -2.76 8.49
C SER A 210 -11.49 -2.66 8.19
N GLN A 211 -11.08 -2.97 6.95
CA GLN A 211 -9.69 -2.84 6.50
C GLN A 211 -9.23 -1.38 6.53
N TYR A 212 -10.05 -0.44 6.05
CA TYR A 212 -9.75 0.98 6.11
C TYR A 212 -9.67 1.49 7.55
N THR A 213 -10.55 1.03 8.45
CA THR A 213 -10.53 1.42 9.87
C THR A 213 -9.23 0.98 10.55
N VAL A 214 -8.80 -0.26 10.31
CA VAL A 214 -7.52 -0.77 10.81
C VAL A 214 -6.38 0.05 10.22
N PHE A 215 -6.32 0.20 8.89
CA PHE A 215 -5.28 0.97 8.22
C PHE A 215 -5.20 2.42 8.74
N LYS A 216 -6.33 3.10 8.90
CA LYS A 216 -6.40 4.46 9.46
C LYS A 216 -5.79 4.50 10.86
N ARG A 217 -6.12 3.55 11.73
CA ARG A 217 -5.57 3.49 13.10
C ARG A 217 -4.06 3.26 13.12
N LEU A 218 -3.54 2.46 12.18
CA LEU A 218 -2.10 2.21 12.03
C LEU A 218 -1.35 3.44 11.51
N THR A 219 -1.97 4.21 10.61
CA THR A 219 -1.34 5.35 9.91
C THR A 219 -1.65 6.74 10.48
N GLU A 220 -2.61 6.89 11.39
CA GLU A 220 -3.02 8.21 11.91
C GLU A 220 -1.90 8.94 12.66
N ARG A 221 -1.07 8.21 13.41
CA ARG A 221 0.11 8.72 14.12
C ARG A 221 1.41 8.02 13.75
N PHE A 222 1.36 7.13 12.75
CA PHE A 222 2.49 6.30 12.34
C PHE A 222 3.18 5.60 13.53
N ASN A 223 2.38 5.07 14.47
CA ASN A 223 2.87 4.53 15.73
C ASN A 223 3.86 3.36 15.51
N PHE A 224 3.69 2.59 14.44
CA PHE A 224 4.60 1.49 14.11
C PHE A 224 5.96 1.98 13.64
N PHE A 225 6.00 3.04 12.82
CA PHE A 225 7.25 3.70 12.47
C PHE A 225 8.00 4.16 13.73
N ARG A 226 7.33 4.95 14.58
CA ARG A 226 7.95 5.50 15.80
C ARG A 226 8.44 4.41 16.75
N LYS A 227 7.63 3.37 16.96
CA LYS A 227 8.02 2.22 17.81
C LYS A 227 9.20 1.44 17.23
N SER A 228 9.18 1.15 15.93
CA SER A 228 10.28 0.45 15.26
C SER A 228 11.58 1.25 15.34
N TYR A 229 11.50 2.55 15.08
CA TYR A 229 12.65 3.44 15.21
C TYR A 229 13.18 3.48 16.65
N TYR A 230 12.29 3.67 17.64
CA TYR A 230 12.66 3.68 19.06
C TYR A 230 13.36 2.40 19.52
N LEU A 231 12.83 1.23 19.15
CA LEU A 231 13.38 -0.06 19.57
C LEU A 231 14.77 -0.32 18.99
N ASN A 232 15.08 0.23 17.81
CA ASN A 232 16.34 -0.01 17.12
C ASN A 232 17.40 1.06 17.44
N ALA A 233 17.02 2.34 17.48
CA ALA A 233 17.94 3.46 17.72
C ALA A 233 18.02 3.89 19.18
N SER A 234 16.92 3.82 19.94
CA SER A 234 16.76 4.29 21.32
C SER A 234 17.59 5.56 21.66
N PRO A 235 17.54 6.62 20.85
CA PRO A 235 18.31 7.83 21.13
C PRO A 235 17.78 8.52 22.39
N ALA A 236 18.64 9.26 23.08
CA ALA A 236 18.26 9.96 24.32
C ALA A 236 17.01 10.86 24.12
N GLU A 237 16.92 11.53 22.97
CA GLU A 237 15.75 12.34 22.58
C GLU A 237 14.42 11.55 22.63
N CYS A 238 14.44 10.29 22.20
CA CYS A 238 13.25 9.46 22.22
C CYS A 238 12.90 8.95 23.62
N VAL A 239 13.89 8.79 24.51
CA VAL A 239 13.66 8.39 25.90
C VAL A 239 13.06 9.57 26.68
N GLU A 240 13.59 10.77 26.47
CA GLU A 240 13.13 12.00 27.11
C GLU A 240 11.77 12.47 26.54
N ASN A 241 11.55 12.30 25.24
CA ASN A 241 10.31 12.64 24.57
C ASN A 241 9.88 11.55 23.57
N PRO A 242 9.17 10.50 24.04
CA PRO A 242 8.69 9.42 23.18
C PRO A 242 7.76 9.89 22.06
N ALA A 243 7.06 11.02 22.25
CA ALA A 243 6.12 11.54 21.26
C ALA A 243 6.80 12.16 20.04
N ALA A 244 8.00 12.75 20.22
CA ALA A 244 8.80 13.32 19.14
C ALA A 244 9.70 12.28 18.44
N CYS A 245 9.73 11.06 18.95
CA CYS A 245 10.60 10.00 18.45
C CYS A 245 10.27 9.63 17.00
N GLY A 246 11.25 9.77 16.11
CA GLY A 246 11.08 9.44 14.69
C GLY A 246 10.21 10.44 13.91
N GLU A 247 9.85 11.59 14.50
CA GLU A 247 8.90 12.52 13.86
C GLU A 247 9.48 13.15 12.60
N GLN A 248 10.78 13.45 12.60
CA GLN A 248 11.45 14.00 11.43
C GLN A 248 11.33 13.07 10.22
N GLY A 249 11.51 11.76 10.41
CA GLY A 249 11.31 10.79 9.33
C GLY A 249 9.87 10.72 8.78
N LEU A 250 8.88 11.20 9.55
CA LEU A 250 7.48 11.19 9.15
C LEU A 250 7.04 12.49 8.45
N THR A 251 7.65 13.62 8.81
CA THR A 251 7.19 14.96 8.43
C THR A 251 8.18 15.75 7.60
N GLU A 252 9.47 15.45 7.65
CA GLU A 252 10.50 16.20 6.94
C GLU A 252 10.68 15.72 5.50
N GLY A 253 11.06 16.66 4.63
CA GLY A 253 11.23 16.42 3.20
C GLY A 253 9.95 16.65 2.39
N HIS A 254 10.11 16.81 1.08
CA HIS A 254 9.01 17.14 0.16
C HIS A 254 8.01 16.00 -0.07
N ASN A 255 8.44 14.74 0.11
CA ASN A 255 7.63 13.55 -0.15
C ASN A 255 7.68 12.60 1.04
N ASN A 256 6.98 12.96 2.12
CA ASN A 256 6.99 12.23 3.39
C ASN A 256 5.66 11.50 3.66
N PHE A 257 5.63 10.62 4.66
CA PHE A 257 4.45 9.84 5.03
C PHE A 257 3.25 10.70 5.40
N ALA A 258 3.44 11.78 6.15
CA ALA A 258 2.35 12.66 6.56
C ALA A 258 1.64 13.29 5.34
N SER A 259 2.41 13.74 4.35
CA SER A 259 1.91 14.35 3.11
C SER A 259 1.19 13.34 2.19
N LYS A 260 1.56 12.05 2.26
CA LYS A 260 0.98 10.98 1.42
C LYS A 260 -0.02 10.10 2.18
N ARG A 261 -0.50 10.56 3.33
CA ARG A 261 -1.46 9.81 4.15
C ARG A 261 -2.75 9.54 3.38
N ILE A 262 -3.12 8.27 3.26
CA ILE A 262 -4.42 7.86 2.69
C ILE A 262 -5.53 8.14 3.70
N SER A 263 -6.56 8.87 3.27
CA SER A 263 -7.70 9.23 4.10
C SER A 263 -8.92 9.62 3.28
N LYS A 264 -10.10 9.16 3.72
CA LYS A 264 -11.40 9.65 3.23
C LYS A 264 -11.54 11.17 3.37
N SER A 265 -11.05 11.75 4.48
CA SER A 265 -11.17 13.19 4.73
C SER A 265 -10.28 14.05 3.83
N HIS A 266 -9.19 13.50 3.30
CA HIS A 266 -8.32 14.18 2.34
C HIS A 266 -8.76 13.96 0.88
N GLY A 267 -9.86 13.23 0.65
CA GLY A 267 -10.39 12.96 -0.69
C GLY A 267 -9.48 12.11 -1.58
N ASN A 268 -8.49 11.42 -1.00
CA ASN A 268 -7.58 10.56 -1.77
C ASN A 268 -7.91 9.06 -1.69
N PHE A 269 -8.92 8.69 -0.90
CA PHE A 269 -9.54 7.36 -0.88
C PHE A 269 -11.06 7.49 -0.81
N ALA A 270 -11.76 6.75 -1.66
CA ALA A 270 -13.21 6.76 -1.74
C ALA A 270 -13.76 5.34 -1.88
N MET A 271 -14.91 5.10 -1.28
CA MET A 271 -15.72 3.90 -1.49
C MET A 271 -16.97 4.33 -2.24
N HIS A 272 -17.32 3.59 -3.29
CA HIS A 272 -18.40 3.90 -4.19
C HIS A 272 -19.56 2.96 -3.94
N PHE A 273 -20.75 3.52 -3.85
CA PHE A 273 -21.98 2.83 -3.50
C PHE A 273 -23.07 3.11 -4.52
N ILE A 274 -23.92 2.12 -4.77
CA ILE A 274 -25.20 2.34 -5.44
C ILE A 274 -26.29 2.55 -4.40
N GLN A 275 -27.25 3.40 -4.71
CA GLN A 275 -28.35 3.73 -3.81
C GLN A 275 -29.60 2.90 -4.10
N LYS A 276 -29.75 2.42 -5.34
CA LYS A 276 -30.97 1.74 -5.78
C LYS A 276 -30.65 0.52 -6.64
N ILE A 277 -31.43 -0.54 -6.48
CA ILE A 277 -31.40 -1.71 -7.36
C ILE A 277 -32.76 -1.89 -8.01
N LYS A 278 -32.75 -2.25 -9.28
CA LYS A 278 -33.95 -2.54 -10.06
C LYS A 278 -33.76 -3.80 -10.89
N PHE A 279 -34.81 -4.61 -11.04
CA PHE A 279 -34.80 -5.74 -11.95
C PHE A 279 -36.16 -6.00 -12.60
N PHE A 280 -36.11 -6.57 -13.80
CA PHE A 280 -37.27 -7.00 -14.57
C PHE A 280 -37.30 -8.53 -14.65
N CYS A 281 -38.45 -9.14 -14.41
CA CYS A 281 -38.58 -10.60 -14.42
C CYS A 281 -40.01 -11.04 -14.79
N LYS A 282 -40.25 -12.35 -14.84
CA LYS A 282 -41.55 -12.94 -15.17
C LYS A 282 -42.29 -13.41 -13.94
N ARG A 283 -43.59 -13.19 -13.89
CA ARG A 283 -44.49 -13.81 -12.91
C ARG A 283 -45.48 -14.72 -13.64
N PRO A 284 -45.55 -16.01 -13.30
CA PRO A 284 -46.52 -16.90 -13.93
C PRO A 284 -47.94 -16.46 -13.60
N TYR A 285 -48.85 -16.56 -14.58
CA TYR A 285 -50.27 -16.33 -14.31
C TYR A 285 -50.84 -17.48 -13.48
N THR A 286 -51.63 -17.16 -12.45
CA THR A 286 -52.41 -18.15 -11.70
C THR A 286 -53.47 -18.83 -12.57
N HIS A 287 -53.99 -18.12 -13.58
CA HIS A 287 -54.90 -18.64 -14.60
C HIS A 287 -54.45 -18.16 -15.99
N PRO A 288 -53.80 -19.01 -16.81
CA PRO A 288 -53.37 -18.63 -18.14
C PRO A 288 -54.58 -18.27 -19.01
N ILE A 289 -54.63 -17.03 -19.52
CA ILE A 289 -55.66 -16.59 -20.48
C ILE A 289 -54.99 -16.49 -21.85
N LEU A 290 -55.59 -17.11 -22.87
CA LEU A 290 -55.26 -16.95 -24.30
C LEU A 290 -53.75 -16.91 -24.61
N GLY A 291 -53.05 -18.03 -24.39
CA GLY A 291 -51.66 -18.20 -24.81
C GLY A 291 -50.61 -17.39 -24.03
N GLN A 292 -51.01 -16.55 -23.07
CA GLN A 292 -50.09 -15.85 -22.18
C GLN A 292 -49.78 -16.70 -20.95
N GLN A 293 -48.52 -17.15 -20.84
CA GLN A 293 -48.07 -18.00 -19.73
C GLN A 293 -47.51 -17.18 -18.54
N TYR A 294 -47.16 -15.91 -18.76
CA TYR A 294 -46.53 -15.07 -17.75
C TYR A 294 -46.79 -13.58 -17.99
N GLN A 295 -46.73 -12.80 -16.90
CA GLN A 295 -46.71 -11.34 -16.91
C GLN A 295 -45.28 -10.84 -16.67
N MET A 296 -44.85 -9.81 -17.39
CA MET A 296 -43.60 -9.11 -17.06
C MET A 296 -43.84 -8.24 -15.83
N VAL A 297 -42.97 -8.38 -14.83
CA VAL A 297 -42.99 -7.64 -13.58
C VAL A 297 -41.71 -6.86 -13.45
N GLU A 298 -41.86 -5.58 -13.19
CA GLU A 298 -40.80 -4.65 -12.85
C GLU A 298 -40.84 -4.40 -11.35
N THR A 299 -39.68 -4.47 -10.68
CA THR A 299 -39.62 -4.03 -9.29
C THR A 299 -39.67 -2.51 -9.21
N PRO A 300 -40.30 -1.93 -8.16
CA PRO A 300 -39.96 -0.57 -7.79
C PRO A 300 -38.46 -0.48 -7.51
N ASP A 301 -37.92 0.74 -7.50
CA ASP A 301 -36.56 0.95 -7.04
C ASP A 301 -36.44 0.43 -5.61
N ILE A 302 -35.53 -0.53 -5.41
CA ILE A 302 -35.22 -1.06 -4.10
C ILE A 302 -34.12 -0.19 -3.52
N ASP A 303 -34.48 0.65 -2.55
CA ASP A 303 -33.55 1.54 -1.86
C ASP A 303 -32.57 0.74 -0.98
N MET A 304 -31.28 1.03 -1.15
CA MET A 304 -30.21 0.47 -0.34
C MET A 304 -30.06 1.29 0.95
N PRO A 305 -29.87 0.65 2.11
CA PRO A 305 -29.66 1.37 3.36
C PRO A 305 -28.38 2.19 3.28
N SER A 306 -28.39 3.40 3.86
CA SER A 306 -27.23 4.29 3.92
C SER A 306 -25.99 3.55 4.46
N PRO A 307 -24.79 3.70 3.84
CA PRO A 307 -24.43 4.62 2.75
C PRO A 307 -24.77 4.14 1.32
N GLY A 308 -25.47 3.01 1.19
CA GLY A 308 -25.76 2.33 -0.07
C GLY A 308 -25.10 0.95 -0.14
N LEU A 309 -25.24 0.25 -1.27
CA LEU A 309 -24.56 -1.03 -1.49
C LEU A 309 -23.20 -0.79 -2.14
N PHE A 310 -22.15 -1.27 -1.48
CA PHE A 310 -20.77 -1.10 -1.94
C PHE A 310 -20.57 -1.69 -3.33
N GLN A 311 -19.74 -1.08 -4.15
CA GLN A 311 -19.39 -1.59 -5.48
C GLN A 311 -17.87 -1.73 -5.61
N ILE A 312 -17.15 -0.63 -5.40
CA ILE A 312 -15.70 -0.53 -5.61
C ILE A 312 -15.12 0.54 -4.70
N ALA A 313 -13.81 0.47 -4.45
CA ALA A 313 -13.05 1.49 -3.76
C ALA A 313 -11.90 1.99 -4.65
N SER A 314 -11.63 3.29 -4.62
CA SER A 314 -10.59 3.91 -5.43
C SER A 314 -9.62 4.72 -4.57
N VAL A 315 -8.35 4.76 -4.99
CA VAL A 315 -7.33 5.66 -4.44
C VAL A 315 -6.92 6.63 -5.54
N LYS A 316 -6.68 7.89 -5.20
CA LYS A 316 -6.27 8.91 -6.17
C LYS A 316 -4.96 8.49 -6.86
N LYS A 317 -4.97 8.47 -8.20
CA LYS A 317 -3.84 8.05 -9.04
C LYS A 317 -2.54 8.79 -8.72
N ASP A 318 -2.59 10.10 -8.50
CA ASP A 318 -1.38 10.87 -8.19
C ASP A 318 -0.70 10.38 -6.91
N ILE A 319 -1.47 10.01 -5.88
CA ILE A 319 -0.92 9.51 -4.62
C ILE A 319 -0.30 8.13 -4.84
N LEU A 320 -0.95 7.23 -5.57
CA LEU A 320 -0.38 5.93 -5.90
C LEU A 320 0.92 6.07 -6.70
N ARG A 321 0.94 6.97 -7.70
CA ARG A 321 2.16 7.25 -8.47
C ARG A 321 3.28 7.79 -7.59
N ASP A 322 2.98 8.71 -6.68
CA ASP A 322 3.97 9.30 -5.77
C ASP A 322 4.51 8.26 -4.79
N LEU A 323 3.65 7.38 -4.26
CA LEU A 323 4.05 6.25 -3.41
C LEU A 323 4.88 5.20 -4.18
N GLY A 324 4.66 5.07 -5.49
CA GLY A 324 5.46 4.20 -6.38
C GLY A 324 6.84 4.76 -6.71
N ARG A 325 6.95 6.09 -6.83
CA ARG A 325 8.23 6.81 -6.97
C ARG A 325 9.04 6.81 -5.67
N GLY A 326 8.34 6.83 -4.54
CA GLY A 326 8.92 6.57 -3.22
C GLY A 326 8.78 7.76 -2.29
N VAL A 327 8.55 7.43 -1.02
CA VAL A 327 8.54 8.36 0.10
C VAL A 327 9.98 8.51 0.59
N GLU A 328 10.43 9.74 0.67
CA GLU A 328 11.76 10.11 1.19
C GLU A 328 11.65 10.33 2.70
N ILE A 329 12.53 9.67 3.45
CA ILE A 329 12.51 9.66 4.91
C ILE A 329 13.83 10.21 5.39
N PHE A 330 13.80 11.40 5.99
CA PHE A 330 14.98 12.05 6.56
C PHE A 330 14.85 12.07 8.07
N GLN A 331 15.76 11.38 8.75
CA GLN A 331 15.75 11.33 10.21
C GLN A 331 17.08 11.85 10.74
N GLY A 332 17.02 13.00 11.40
CA GLY A 332 18.16 13.56 12.07
C GLY A 332 18.41 12.86 13.41
N TRP A 333 19.66 12.86 13.85
CA TRP A 333 20.06 12.42 15.18
C TRP A 333 21.10 13.39 15.76
N ASN A 334 21.25 13.39 17.08
CA ASN A 334 22.32 14.14 17.74
C ASN A 334 23.51 13.21 17.94
N SER A 335 24.63 13.58 17.35
CA SER A 335 25.88 12.84 17.44
C SER A 335 26.70 13.21 18.68
N GLY A 336 26.41 14.37 19.28
CA GLY A 336 27.13 14.91 20.43
C GLY A 336 28.57 15.32 20.10
N ASN A 337 29.34 15.70 21.11
CA ASN A 337 30.74 16.10 20.90
C ASN A 337 31.67 14.87 20.91
N ASN A 338 32.74 14.90 20.11
CA ASN A 338 33.83 13.93 20.27
C ASN A 338 34.70 14.24 21.50
N TYR A 339 35.68 13.36 21.76
CA TYR A 339 36.71 13.56 22.79
C TYR A 339 37.44 14.92 22.71
N PHE A 340 37.57 15.50 21.52
CA PHE A 340 38.21 16.82 21.29
C PHE A 340 37.24 17.99 21.39
N ASN A 341 36.03 17.77 21.88
CA ASN A 341 34.96 18.76 22.00
C ASN A 341 34.56 19.40 20.66
N VAL A 342 34.72 18.67 19.55
CA VAL A 342 34.18 19.06 18.24
C VAL A 342 32.69 18.76 18.25
N ASP A 343 31.90 19.81 18.06
CA ASP A 343 30.44 19.74 17.91
C ASP A 343 30.08 19.44 16.44
N PHE A 344 29.44 18.30 16.23
CA PHE A 344 28.96 17.84 14.94
C PHE A 344 27.49 18.23 14.67
N ASP A 345 26.76 18.68 15.69
CA ASP A 345 25.34 18.97 15.63
C ASP A 345 25.07 20.46 15.35
N GLY A 346 25.99 21.39 15.63
CA GLY A 346 25.80 22.81 15.32
C GLY A 346 26.98 23.80 15.42
N GLY A 347 28.19 23.38 15.79
CA GLY A 347 29.09 24.28 16.53
C GLY A 347 30.43 24.70 15.93
N CYS A 348 30.74 24.50 14.65
CA CYS A 348 32.02 24.99 14.10
C CYS A 348 32.00 26.47 13.64
N GLY A 349 31.17 27.36 14.21
CA GLY A 349 31.22 28.80 13.91
C GLY A 349 31.24 29.16 12.41
N GLY A 350 30.43 28.47 11.59
CA GLY A 350 30.37 28.66 10.14
C GLY A 350 31.46 27.99 9.30
N ARG A 351 32.42 27.25 9.89
CA ARG A 351 33.52 26.59 9.16
C ARG A 351 33.36 25.08 8.93
N CYS A 352 32.52 24.38 9.69
CA CYS A 352 32.14 22.98 9.40
C CYS A 352 30.73 22.92 8.77
N SER A 353 30.51 23.64 7.67
CA SER A 353 29.22 23.64 6.95
C SER A 353 28.92 22.34 6.18
N GLN A 354 29.61 21.24 6.46
CA GLN A 354 29.74 20.17 5.46
C GLN A 354 28.81 18.96 5.61
N VAL A 355 28.06 18.76 6.72
CA VAL A 355 27.27 17.52 6.86
C VAL A 355 25.95 17.70 7.62
N VAL A 356 25.33 18.88 7.49
CA VAL A 356 23.95 19.08 7.95
C VAL A 356 23.01 18.69 6.82
N CYS A 357 22.10 17.76 7.07
CA CYS A 357 20.99 17.54 6.14
C CYS A 357 20.12 18.79 6.12
N ARG A 358 19.81 19.28 4.91
CA ARG A 358 19.02 20.49 4.73
C ARG A 358 17.63 20.35 5.37
N GLU A 359 17.10 19.14 5.34
CA GLU A 359 15.77 18.78 5.80
C GLU A 359 15.66 18.80 7.32
N THR A 360 16.70 18.38 8.04
CA THR A 360 16.64 18.20 9.50
C THR A 360 17.48 19.21 10.29
N GLY A 361 18.36 19.95 9.62
CA GLY A 361 19.26 20.91 10.26
C GLY A 361 20.38 20.26 11.08
N ARG A 362 20.58 18.94 10.97
CA ARG A 362 21.57 18.15 11.73
C ARG A 362 22.09 16.95 10.91
N PRO A 363 23.08 16.18 11.39
CA PRO A 363 23.43 14.90 10.79
C PRO A 363 22.17 14.02 10.66
N CYS A 364 21.93 13.47 9.47
CA CYS A 364 20.74 12.67 9.21
C CYS A 364 21.02 11.42 8.40
N VAL A 365 20.15 10.45 8.60
CA VAL A 365 20.05 9.24 7.78
C VAL A 365 18.88 9.42 6.85
N HIS A 366 19.00 8.78 5.70
CA HIS A 366 18.05 8.92 4.61
C HIS A 366 17.68 7.52 4.14
N ALA A 367 16.40 7.30 3.89
CA ALA A 367 15.92 6.12 3.22
C ALA A 367 14.80 6.51 2.27
N ARG A 368 14.74 5.86 1.11
CA ARG A 368 13.59 5.94 0.22
C ARG A 368 12.83 4.63 0.26
N VAL A 369 11.53 4.70 0.52
CA VAL A 369 10.67 3.51 0.53
C VAL A 369 9.51 3.66 -0.45
N THR A 370 9.25 2.62 -1.23
CA THR A 370 8.22 2.61 -2.27
C THR A 370 7.23 1.48 -2.04
N THR A 371 5.99 1.66 -2.45
CA THR A 371 5.06 0.53 -2.70
C THR A 371 4.78 0.47 -4.19
N GLN A 372 5.18 -0.64 -4.83
CA GLN A 372 5.18 -0.80 -6.28
C GLN A 372 4.33 -1.99 -6.69
N CYS A 373 3.53 -1.84 -7.73
CA CYS A 373 2.81 -2.94 -8.37
C CYS A 373 3.25 -3.07 -9.86
N PRO A 374 2.85 -4.15 -10.55
CA PRO A 374 3.24 -4.38 -11.94
C PRO A 374 2.77 -3.30 -12.93
N ALA A 375 1.71 -2.55 -12.61
CA ALA A 375 1.18 -1.51 -13.49
C ALA A 375 2.11 -0.31 -13.65
N SER A 376 2.21 0.20 -14.88
CA SER A 376 3.13 1.29 -15.27
C SER A 376 2.94 2.60 -14.51
N ASP A 377 1.73 2.91 -14.05
CA ASP A 377 1.40 4.12 -13.27
C ASP A 377 1.28 3.85 -11.76
N ASN A 378 1.68 2.65 -11.33
CA ASN A 378 1.54 2.13 -9.97
C ASN A 378 0.09 2.06 -9.48
N ASN A 379 -0.88 1.98 -10.40
CA ASN A 379 -2.29 1.87 -10.06
C ASN A 379 -2.85 0.48 -10.35
N CYS A 380 -2.74 -0.39 -9.34
CA CYS A 380 -3.32 -1.72 -9.35
C CYS A 380 -4.52 -1.85 -8.40
N VAL A 381 -5.07 -0.73 -7.90
CA VAL A 381 -6.27 -0.75 -7.05
C VAL A 381 -7.53 -0.75 -7.92
N TRP A 382 -7.59 0.18 -8.87
CA TRP A 382 -8.71 0.34 -9.81
C TRP A 382 -8.27 1.25 -10.97
N PRO A 383 -8.54 0.95 -12.25
CA PRO A 383 -9.53 0.00 -12.78
C PRO A 383 -9.03 -1.42 -13.06
N ASN A 384 -7.73 -1.67 -12.95
CA ASN A 384 -7.13 -3.00 -13.16
C ASN A 384 -6.69 -3.59 -11.81
N PRO A 385 -7.63 -4.06 -10.97
CA PRO A 385 -7.32 -4.60 -9.64
C PRO A 385 -6.35 -5.78 -9.72
N THR A 386 -5.12 -5.56 -9.27
CA THR A 386 -4.05 -6.57 -9.25
C THR A 386 -3.39 -6.55 -7.86
N PRO A 387 -3.67 -7.53 -6.97
CA PRO A 387 -3.19 -7.52 -5.59
C PRO A 387 -1.72 -7.96 -5.48
N LYS A 388 -0.83 -7.24 -6.18
CA LYS A 388 0.62 -7.52 -6.29
C LYS A 388 1.50 -6.32 -5.94
N TYR A 389 1.02 -5.41 -5.09
CA TYR A 389 1.87 -4.40 -4.49
C TYR A 389 2.96 -5.06 -3.63
N GLN A 390 4.16 -4.51 -3.72
CA GLN A 390 5.34 -4.92 -2.97
C GLN A 390 6.02 -3.69 -2.37
N THR A 391 6.44 -3.80 -1.13
CA THR A 391 7.29 -2.78 -0.50
C THR A 391 8.73 -2.97 -0.97
N ARG A 392 9.37 -1.90 -1.43
CA ARG A 392 10.81 -1.86 -1.69
C ARG A 392 11.46 -0.73 -0.93
N LEU A 393 12.63 -1.02 -0.38
CA LEU A 393 13.44 -0.08 0.39
C LEU A 393 14.73 0.19 -0.37
N TYR A 394 15.15 1.45 -0.40
CA TYR A 394 16.40 1.95 -0.94
C TYR A 394 17.10 2.73 0.19
N PRO A 395 17.96 2.05 0.98
CA PRO A 395 18.74 2.67 2.06
C PRO A 395 19.72 3.73 1.58
#